data_AF-A0A947B567-F1
#
_entry.id   AF-A0A947B567-F1
#
_cell.length_a   1.000
_cell.length_b   1.000
_cell.length_c   1.000
_cell.angle_alpha   90.00
_cell.angle_beta   90.00
_cell.angle_gamma   90.00
#
_symmetry.space_group_name_H-M   'P 1'
#
loop_
_entity.id
_entity.type
_entity.pdbx_description
1 polymer ?
#
loop_
_entity_poly.entity_id
_entity_poly.type
_entity_poly.pdbx_seq_one_letter_code
_entity_poly.pdbx_strand_id
1 'polypeptide(L)'
;PQHFGRNSTFAIEASGSQRLVDICKALGARKYLTIASSHKYLDENLFQRHGIQIMYYKYEPPIYPQLWGDFIANLSVLDLILTCGPKSGGLIRQAGRLVNS
;
A
#
# COMPACT_ATOMS: atom_id res chain seq x y z
N PRO A 1 -20.45 -2.05 7.08
CA PRO A 1 -19.91 -3.38 6.71
C PRO A 1 -18.62 -3.23 5.89
N GLN A 2 -17.51 -3.83 6.34
CA GLN A 2 -16.34 -3.97 5.47
C GLN A 2 -16.63 -5.08 4.47
N HIS A 3 -16.77 -4.72 3.19
CA HIS A 3 -16.89 -5.70 2.11
C HIS A 3 -15.49 -6.18 1.72
N PHE A 4 -15.20 -7.45 1.97
CA PHE A 4 -13.96 -8.10 1.53
C PHE A 4 -14.25 -8.91 0.27
N GLY A 5 -13.53 -8.63 -0.82
CA GLY A 5 -13.68 -9.31 -2.10
C GLY A 5 -12.32 -9.72 -2.64
N ARG A 6 -12.23 -10.91 -3.25
CA ARG A 6 -11.02 -11.34 -3.94
C ARG A 6 -11.02 -10.76 -5.35
N ASN A 7 -9.88 -10.31 -5.85
CA ASN A 7 -9.80 -9.85 -7.24
C ASN A 7 -10.33 -10.90 -8.24
N SER A 8 -10.03 -12.18 -8.00
CA SER A 8 -10.48 -13.31 -8.84
C SER A 8 -12.00 -13.56 -8.82
N THR A 9 -12.74 -13.01 -7.85
CA THR A 9 -14.21 -13.16 -7.81
C THR A 9 -14.93 -12.07 -8.59
N PHE A 10 -14.22 -11.03 -9.03
CA PHE A 10 -14.77 -10.05 -9.96
C PHE A 10 -14.55 -10.56 -11.39
N ALA A 11 -15.63 -10.75 -12.13
CA ALA A 11 -15.60 -11.09 -13.56
C ALA A 11 -15.23 -9.85 -14.40
N ILE A 12 -14.03 -9.31 -14.18
CA ILE A 12 -13.49 -8.13 -14.86
C ILE A 12 -12.37 -8.58 -15.79
N GLU A 13 -12.57 -8.40 -17.09
CA GLU A 13 -11.60 -8.77 -18.13
C GLU A 13 -10.54 -7.69 -18.38
N ALA A 14 -10.80 -6.46 -17.93
CA ALA A 14 -9.87 -5.35 -18.05
C ALA A 14 -8.53 -5.63 -17.34
N SER A 15 -7.50 -4.89 -17.75
CA SER A 15 -6.15 -4.94 -17.18
C SER A 15 -5.67 -3.57 -16.73
N GLY A 16 -4.54 -3.52 -16.01
CA GLY A 16 -3.93 -2.27 -15.54
C GLY A 16 -4.89 -1.38 -14.74
N SER A 17 -4.83 -0.07 -15.01
CA SER A 17 -5.65 0.95 -14.33
C SER A 17 -7.16 0.76 -14.54
N GLN A 18 -7.58 0.29 -15.72
CA GLN A 18 -9.01 0.06 -16.01
C GLN A 18 -9.59 -1.01 -15.08
N ARG A 19 -8.84 -2.11 -14.86
CA ARG A 19 -9.26 -3.16 -13.91
C ARG A 19 -9.47 -2.60 -12.51
N LEU A 20 -8.55 -1.76 -12.05
CA LEU A 20 -8.59 -1.17 -10.70
C LEU A 20 -9.82 -0.26 -10.53
N VAL A 21 -10.12 0.55 -11.55
CA VAL A 21 -11.32 1.39 -11.59
C VAL A 21 -12.60 0.55 -11.57
N ASP A 22 -12.65 -0.53 -12.36
CA ASP A 22 -13.82 -1.40 -12.42
C ASP A 22 -14.07 -2.13 -11.09
N ILE A 23 -13.01 -2.56 -10.40
CA ILE A 23 -13.11 -3.12 -9.04
C ILE A 23 -13.65 -2.07 -8.07
N CYS A 24 -13.13 -0.84 -8.12
CA CYS A 24 -13.61 0.24 -7.26
C CYS A 24 -15.10 0.51 -7.50
N LYS A 25 -15.54 0.55 -8.75
CA LYS A 25 -16.96 0.73 -9.11
C LYS A 25 -17.82 -0.42 -8.60
N ALA A 26 -17.39 -1.67 -8.78
CA ALA A 26 -18.13 -2.85 -8.31
C ALA A 26 -18.32 -2.85 -6.78
N LEU A 27 -17.40 -2.23 -6.05
CA LEU A 27 -17.45 -2.08 -4.59
C LEU A 27 -18.08 -0.77 -4.11
N GLY A 28 -18.46 0.13 -5.02
CA GLY A 28 -18.90 1.49 -4.68
C GLY A 28 -17.83 2.33 -3.97
N ALA A 29 -16.55 2.01 -4.18
CA ALA A 29 -15.43 2.70 -3.57
C ALA A 29 -15.17 4.06 -4.21
N ARG A 30 -14.90 5.07 -3.38
CA ARG A 30 -14.52 6.44 -3.80
C ARG A 30 -13.02 6.72 -3.65
N LYS A 31 -12.28 5.79 -3.07
CA LYS A 31 -10.86 5.94 -2.74
C LYS A 31 -10.12 4.66 -3.10
N TYR A 32 -8.98 4.81 -3.78
CA TYR A 32 -8.06 3.72 -4.11
C TYR A 32 -6.72 3.97 -3.42
N LEU A 33 -6.36 3.13 -2.44
CA LEU A 33 -5.10 3.24 -1.70
C LEU A 33 -4.01 2.39 -2.36
N THR A 34 -2.84 2.97 -2.62
CA THR A 34 -1.69 2.29 -3.20
C THR A 34 -0.37 2.83 -2.64
N ILE A 35 0.78 2.26 -3.00
CA ILE A 35 2.10 2.76 -2.59
C ILE A 35 2.54 3.96 -3.45
N ALA A 36 3.22 4.96 -2.86
CA ALA A 36 3.64 6.17 -3.58
C ALA A 36 4.51 5.91 -4.83
N SER A 37 5.29 4.82 -4.83
CA SER A 37 6.10 4.41 -5.98
C SER A 37 5.29 3.89 -7.17
N SER A 38 4.00 3.58 -6.99
CA SER A 38 3.16 3.02 -8.05
C SER A 38 2.58 4.07 -9.00
N HIS A 39 2.74 5.37 -8.73
CA HIS A 39 2.14 6.46 -9.53
C HIS A 39 2.43 6.32 -11.04
N LYS A 40 3.63 5.89 -11.43
CA LYS A 40 4.02 5.69 -12.83
C LYS A 40 3.24 4.60 -13.56
N TYR A 41 2.55 3.73 -12.82
CA TYR A 41 1.77 2.61 -13.35
C TYR A 41 0.26 2.90 -13.33
N LEU A 42 -0.16 4.08 -12.86
CA LEU A 42 -1.55 4.46 -12.73
C LEU A 42 -1.92 5.57 -13.72
N ASP A 43 -3.06 5.40 -14.39
CA ASP A 43 -3.69 6.46 -15.15
C ASP A 43 -4.60 7.27 -14.22
N GLU A 44 -4.03 8.28 -13.56
CA GLU A 44 -4.76 9.09 -12.58
C GLU A 44 -5.98 9.81 -13.18
N ASN A 45 -5.91 10.18 -14.46
CA ASN A 45 -7.03 10.81 -15.17
C ASN A 45 -8.21 9.85 -15.29
N LEU A 46 -7.96 8.57 -15.52
CA LEU A 46 -9.01 7.55 -15.56
C LEU A 46 -9.72 7.42 -14.21
N PHE A 47 -8.98 7.38 -13.11
CA PHE A 47 -9.57 7.36 -11.76
C PHE A 47 -10.38 8.62 -11.49
N GLN A 48 -9.84 9.80 -11.83
CA GLN A 48 -10.51 11.09 -11.63
C GLN A 48 -11.83 11.19 -12.40
N ARG A 49 -11.87 10.74 -13.67
CA ARG A 49 -13.10 10.71 -14.48
C ARG A 49 -14.21 9.86 -13.87
N HIS A 50 -13.85 8.85 -13.07
CA HIS A 50 -14.78 8.00 -12.36
C HIS A 50 -15.04 8.44 -10.91
N GLY A 51 -14.54 9.61 -10.50
CA GLY A 51 -14.74 10.14 -9.15
C GLY A 51 -14.05 9.33 -8.07
N ILE A 52 -12.98 8.61 -8.42
CA ILE A 52 -12.18 7.80 -7.48
C ILE A 52 -10.90 8.57 -7.16
N GLN A 53 -10.72 8.93 -5.89
CA GLN A 53 -9.50 9.56 -5.40
C GLN A 53 -8.41 8.50 -5.21
N ILE A 54 -7.24 8.70 -5.80
CA ILE A 54 -6.06 7.89 -5.46
C ILE A 54 -5.46 8.44 -4.16
N MET A 55 -5.17 7.54 -3.23
CA MET A 55 -4.42 7.84 -2.02
C MET A 55 -3.11 7.08 -2.06
N TYR A 56 -2.02 7.77 -1.73
CA TYR A 56 -0.70 7.17 -1.74
C TYR A 56 -0.23 6.91 -0.31
N TYR A 57 0.29 5.71 -0.07
CA TYR A 57 0.99 5.34 1.15
C TYR A 57 2.48 5.43 0.90
N LYS A 58 3.16 6.28 1.66
CA LYS A 58 4.61 6.38 1.65
C LYS A 58 5.18 5.55 2.80
N TYR A 59 5.93 4.51 2.46
CA TYR A 59 6.68 3.70 3.41
C TYR A 59 8.07 4.32 3.64
N GLU A 60 8.42 4.51 4.90
CA GLU A 60 9.71 4.99 5.38
C GLU A 60 10.25 3.92 6.34
N PRO A 61 11.18 3.05 5.91
CA PRO A 61 11.67 1.94 6.73
C PRO A 61 12.15 2.45 8.10
N PRO A 62 11.75 1.81 9.21
CA PRO A 62 12.19 2.25 10.52
C PRO A 62 13.69 1.95 10.67
N ILE A 63 14.41 2.84 11.36
CA ILE A 63 15.77 2.58 11.83
C ILE A 63 15.64 1.94 13.21
N TYR A 64 16.32 0.81 13.42
CA TYR A 64 16.25 0.03 14.65
C TYR A 64 17.64 -0.54 14.96
N PRO A 65 17.91 -0.92 16.23
CA PRO A 65 19.23 -1.36 16.66
C PRO A 65 19.50 -2.80 16.21
N GLN A 66 19.78 -2.99 14.92
CA GLN A 66 20.22 -4.26 14.34
C GLN A 66 21.39 -4.86 15.14
N LEU A 67 21.45 -6.19 15.15
CA LEU A 67 22.55 -6.88 15.79
C LEU A 67 23.81 -6.74 14.93
N TRP A 68 24.94 -6.47 15.57
CA TRP A 68 26.29 -6.49 15.00
C TRP A 68 26.56 -5.42 13.91
N GLY A 69 27.01 -4.24 14.36
CA GLY A 69 27.54 -3.20 13.48
C GLY A 69 26.51 -2.15 13.09
N ASP A 70 26.72 -1.56 11.91
CA ASP A 70 25.90 -0.47 11.39
C ASP A 70 24.57 -0.96 10.81
N PHE A 71 23.59 -0.05 10.76
CA PHE A 71 22.27 -0.33 10.19
C PHE A 71 22.34 -0.64 8.68
N ILE A 72 21.72 -1.74 8.29
CA ILE A 72 21.54 -2.19 6.92
C ILE A 72 20.06 -2.02 6.53
N ALA A 73 19.81 -1.15 5.55
CA ALA A 73 18.47 -0.89 5.05
C ALA A 73 17.92 -2.04 4.18
N ASN A 74 16.60 -2.03 3.94
CA ASN A 74 15.89 -2.95 3.03
C ASN A 74 15.96 -4.45 3.40
N LEU A 75 16.20 -4.77 4.66
CA LEU A 75 16.08 -6.15 5.17
C LEU A 75 14.63 -6.57 5.35
N SER A 76 14.43 -7.89 5.50
CA SER A 76 13.12 -8.47 5.77
C SER A 76 12.54 -7.96 7.09
N VAL A 77 11.21 -7.90 7.20
CA VAL A 77 10.52 -7.65 8.48
C VAL A 77 10.91 -8.67 9.56
N LEU A 78 11.38 -9.86 9.16
CA LEU A 78 11.91 -10.86 10.09
C LEU A 78 13.15 -10.36 10.83
N ASP A 79 14.01 -9.57 10.20
CA ASP A 79 15.19 -8.98 10.84
C ASP A 79 14.79 -8.06 12.00
N LEU A 80 13.81 -7.18 11.74
CA LEU A 80 13.21 -6.33 12.75
C LEU A 80 12.60 -7.15 13.90
N ILE A 81 11.83 -8.19 13.59
CA ILE A 81 11.16 -9.04 14.59
C ILE A 81 12.18 -9.77 15.48
N LEU A 82 13.21 -10.36 14.87
CA LEU A 82 14.23 -11.12 15.60
C LEU A 82 15.15 -10.22 16.42
N THR A 83 15.35 -8.98 15.98
CA THR A 83 16.16 -7.97 16.69
C THR A 83 15.38 -7.30 17.83
N CYS A 84 14.14 -6.86 17.58
CA CYS A 84 13.39 -5.98 18.48
C CYS A 84 12.25 -6.68 19.23
N GLY A 85 11.93 -7.94 18.90
CA GLY A 85 10.90 -8.73 19.57
C GLY A 85 9.54 -7.99 19.61
N PRO A 86 8.86 -7.94 20.77
CA PRO A 86 7.56 -7.27 20.91
C PRO A 86 7.54 -5.78 20.53
N LYS A 87 8.69 -5.08 20.54
CA LYS A 87 8.76 -3.65 20.17
C LYS A 87 8.59 -3.42 18.66
N SER A 88 8.82 -4.44 17.85
CA SER A 88 8.76 -4.39 16.38
C SER A 88 7.44 -3.83 15.85
N GLY A 89 6.32 -4.19 16.50
CA GLY A 89 5.00 -3.71 16.11
C GLY A 89 4.84 -2.19 16.24
N GLY A 90 5.48 -1.57 17.24
CA GLY A 90 5.48 -0.11 17.39
C GLY A 90 6.27 0.58 16.27
N LEU A 91 7.46 0.04 15.98
CA LEU A 91 8.35 0.58 14.95
C LEU A 91 7.72 0.50 13.55
N ILE A 92 7.13 -0.65 13.18
CA ILE A 92 6.52 -0.81 11.85
C ILE A 92 5.26 0.03 11.66
N ARG A 93 4.48 0.27 12.72
CA ARG A 93 3.27 1.11 12.66
C ARG A 93 3.59 2.58 12.43
N GLN A 94 4.79 3.02 12.76
CA GLN A 94 5.29 4.38 12.53
C GLN A 94 6.00 4.52 11.18
N ALA A 95 6.26 3.41 10.49
CA ALA A 95 7.06 3.34 9.27
C ALA A 95 6.33 3.79 7.99
N GLY A 96 5.20 4.48 8.11
CA GLY A 96 4.59 5.04 6.92
C GLY A 96 3.44 5.99 7.20
N ARG A 97 3.12 6.77 6.18
CA ARG A 97 2.08 7.78 6.24
C ARG A 97 1.31 7.84 4.93
N LEU A 98 0.05 8.24 5.03
CA LEU A 98 -0.71 8.64 3.87
C LEU A 98 -0.18 9.99 3.38
N VAL A 99 0.06 10.09 2.09
CA VAL A 99 0.35 11.33 1.39
C VAL A 99 -0.79 11.59 0.42
N ASN A 100 -1.30 12.82 0.44
CA ASN A 100 -2.32 13.24 -0.51
C ASN A 100 -1.60 13.67 -1.80
N SER A 101 -2.11 13.23 -2.96
CA SER A 101 -1.84 13.85 -4.26
C SER A 101 -2.73 15.07 -4.44
#